data_AF-A0A1A8BQY6-F1
#
_entry.id   AF-A0A1A8BQY6-F1
#
_cell.length_a   1.000
_cell.length_b   1.000
_cell.length_c   1.000
_cell.angle_alpha   90.00
_cell.angle_beta   90.00
_cell.angle_gamma   90.00
#
_symmetry.space_group_name_H-M   'P 1'
#
loop_
_entity.id
_entity.type
_entity.pdbx_description
1 polymer ?
#
loop_
_entity_poly.entity_id
_entity_poly.type
_entity_poly.pdbx_seq_one_letter_code
_entity_poly.pdbx_strand_id
1 'polypeptide(L)'
;CYLALAKGALVPRHVLILPIGHYQSVVEVSSEVLEEMEKYKSALRSFYKSKGERCVLFERNYKSQHLQLQVVPVPLDRCTTEDIKEAFTVQAQEQQMELMEIPQHTDLKQIAPPGTPYFYVELDSGEKLFYRIQKHFPLQFGREVLASE
;
A
#
# COMPACT_ATOMS: atom_id res chain seq x y z
N CYS A 1 -6.54 -15.85 -2.67
CA CYS A 1 -6.60 -14.50 -2.08
C CYS A 1 -8.07 -14.15 -1.86
N TYR A 2 -8.37 -13.20 -0.99
CA TYR A 2 -9.73 -12.73 -0.77
C TYR A 2 -9.73 -11.24 -0.37
N LEU A 3 -10.90 -10.62 -0.45
CA LEU A 3 -11.13 -9.27 0.04
C LEU A 3 -11.81 -9.31 1.40
N ALA A 4 -11.41 -8.40 2.29
CA ALA A 4 -12.08 -8.15 3.56
C ALA A 4 -12.23 -6.65 3.79
N LEU A 5 -13.22 -6.26 4.60
CA LEU A 5 -13.31 -4.88 5.08
C LEU A 5 -12.24 -4.63 6.13
N ALA A 6 -11.60 -3.47 6.07
CA ALA A 6 -10.66 -3.06 7.10
C ALA A 6 -11.39 -2.85 8.44
N LYS A 7 -10.89 -3.46 9.52
CA LYS A 7 -11.36 -3.13 10.87
C LYS A 7 -10.96 -1.70 11.21
N GLY A 8 -11.95 -0.84 11.48
CA GLY A 8 -11.72 0.61 11.59
C GLY A 8 -11.36 1.21 10.23
N ALA A 9 -12.22 1.01 9.23
CA ALA A 9 -12.04 1.57 7.90
C ALA A 9 -11.89 3.12 7.95
N LEU A 10 -10.97 3.68 7.15
CA LEU A 10 -10.82 5.14 6.99
C LEU A 10 -12.03 5.74 6.25
N VAL A 11 -12.52 5.00 5.26
CA VAL A 11 -13.68 5.34 4.43
C VAL A 11 -14.52 4.06 4.22
N PRO A 12 -15.83 4.14 3.92
CA PRO A 12 -16.70 2.97 3.83
C PRO A 12 -16.22 1.86 2.90
N ARG A 13 -15.43 2.20 1.87
CA ARG A 13 -14.87 1.27 0.88
C ARG A 13 -13.39 0.95 1.10
N HIS A 14 -12.84 1.19 2.29
CA HIS A 14 -11.49 0.74 2.62
C HIS A 14 -11.49 -0.79 2.78
N VAL A 15 -10.87 -1.48 1.82
CA VAL A 15 -10.75 -2.94 1.79
C VAL A 15 -9.30 -3.41 1.94
N LEU A 16 -9.13 -4.68 2.25
CA LEU A 16 -7.86 -5.37 2.35
C LEU A 16 -7.81 -6.49 1.30
N ILE A 17 -6.67 -6.65 0.63
CA ILE A 17 -6.36 -7.85 -0.16
C ILE A 17 -5.48 -8.75 0.73
N LEU A 18 -5.91 -9.99 0.96
CA LEU A 18 -5.19 -10.95 1.79
C LEU A 18 -4.99 -12.30 1.05
N PRO A 19 -3.83 -12.95 1.22
CA PRO A 19 -3.67 -14.34 0.82
C PRO A 19 -4.41 -15.28 1.79
N ILE A 20 -4.76 -16.48 1.33
CA ILE A 20 -5.32 -17.54 2.19
C ILE A 20 -4.21 -18.13 3.08
N GLY A 21 -3.04 -18.37 2.49
CA GLY A 21 -1.88 -18.88 3.22
C GLY A 21 -1.33 -17.87 4.23
N HIS A 22 -0.56 -18.38 5.19
CA HIS A 22 0.13 -17.56 6.18
C HIS A 22 1.44 -17.04 5.60
N TYR A 23 1.39 -15.82 5.06
CA TYR A 23 2.56 -15.09 4.59
C TYR A 23 2.66 -13.77 5.35
N GLN A 24 3.86 -13.33 5.71
CA GLN A 24 4.03 -12.07 6.42
C GLN A 24 3.94 -10.87 5.47
N SER A 25 4.38 -11.02 4.22
CA SER A 25 4.58 -9.92 3.28
C SER A 25 4.43 -10.31 1.81
N VAL A 26 4.25 -9.34 0.92
CA VAL A 26 4.16 -9.58 -0.55
C VAL A 26 5.42 -10.27 -1.08
N VAL A 27 6.59 -9.96 -0.53
CA VAL A 27 7.87 -10.55 -0.99
C VAL A 27 8.02 -12.03 -0.64
N GLU A 28 7.19 -12.56 0.27
CA GLU A 28 7.23 -13.96 0.69
C GLU A 28 6.25 -14.87 -0.07
N VAL A 29 5.30 -14.30 -0.81
CA VAL A 29 4.29 -15.10 -1.51
C VAL A 29 4.82 -15.72 -2.81
N SER A 30 4.20 -16.80 -3.28
CA SER A 30 4.55 -17.42 -4.56
C SER A 30 4.10 -16.56 -5.75
N SER A 31 4.62 -16.85 -6.95
CA SER A 31 4.19 -16.16 -8.19
C SER A 31 2.69 -16.32 -8.45
N GLU A 32 2.13 -17.50 -8.20
CA GLU A 32 0.70 -17.77 -8.34
C GLU A 32 -0.16 -16.87 -7.44
N VAL A 33 0.26 -16.67 -6.19
CA VAL A 33 -0.42 -15.78 -5.24
C VAL A 33 -0.27 -14.31 -5.67
N LEU A 34 0.91 -13.91 -6.17
CA LEU A 34 1.11 -12.56 -6.71
C LEU A 34 0.18 -12.27 -7.89
N GLU A 35 0.08 -13.20 -8.84
CA GLU A 35 -0.81 -13.08 -10.00
C GLU A 35 -2.27 -12.94 -9.58
N GLU A 36 -2.69 -13.66 -8.55
CA GLU A 36 -4.03 -13.54 -8.00
C GLU A 36 -4.25 -12.17 -7.32
N MET A 37 -3.28 -11.69 -6.53
CA MET A 37 -3.34 -10.36 -5.93
C MET A 37 -3.43 -9.25 -6.99
N GLU A 38 -2.70 -9.37 -8.10
CA GLU A 38 -2.76 -8.41 -9.20
C GLU A 38 -4.13 -8.36 -9.89
N LYS A 39 -4.82 -9.50 -10.01
CA LYS A 39 -6.23 -9.53 -10.48
C LYS A 39 -7.14 -8.72 -9.56
N TYR A 40 -6.98 -8.86 -8.24
CA TYR A 40 -7.74 -8.05 -7.27
C TYR A 40 -7.40 -6.56 -7.36
N LYS A 41 -6.12 -6.20 -7.43
CA LYS A 41 -5.68 -4.81 -7.59
C LYS A 41 -6.28 -4.18 -8.85
N SER A 42 -6.21 -4.88 -9.98
CA SER A 42 -6.76 -4.43 -11.27
C SER A 42 -8.27 -4.20 -11.19
N ALA A 43 -9.02 -5.16 -10.65
CA ALA A 43 -10.46 -5.05 -10.49
C ALA A 43 -10.86 -3.88 -9.57
N LEU A 44 -10.17 -3.69 -8.45
CA LEU A 44 -10.42 -2.58 -7.52
C LEU A 44 -10.09 -1.22 -8.13
N ARG A 45 -8.99 -1.10 -8.89
CA ARG A 45 -8.67 0.12 -9.64
C ARG A 45 -9.78 0.50 -10.61
N SER A 46 -10.25 -0.45 -11.42
CA SER A 46 -11.36 -0.21 -12.34
C SER A 46 -12.65 0.16 -11.60
N PHE A 47 -12.94 -0.51 -10.48
CA PHE A 47 -14.11 -0.23 -9.66
C PHE A 47 -14.09 1.18 -9.07
N TYR A 48 -13.01 1.58 -8.40
CA TYR A 48 -12.90 2.92 -7.80
C TYR A 48 -12.87 4.02 -8.85
N LYS A 49 -12.18 3.80 -9.98
CA LYS A 49 -12.20 4.73 -11.11
C LYS A 49 -13.62 4.97 -11.63
N SER A 50 -14.45 3.92 -11.71
CA SER A 50 -15.87 4.06 -12.12
C SER A 50 -16.73 4.85 -11.13
N LYS A 51 -16.25 5.04 -9.90
CA LYS A 51 -16.89 5.82 -8.84
C LYS A 51 -16.31 7.22 -8.68
N GLY A 52 -15.37 7.61 -9.52
CA GLY A 52 -14.67 8.89 -9.39
C GLY A 52 -13.70 8.92 -8.22
N GLU A 53 -13.06 7.80 -7.91
CA GLU A 53 -12.09 7.65 -6.82
C GLU A 53 -10.75 7.11 -7.34
N ARG A 54 -9.65 7.62 -6.80
CA ARG A 54 -8.30 7.05 -6.95
C ARG A 54 -8.15 5.84 -6.04
N CYS A 55 -7.36 4.87 -6.49
CA CYS A 55 -7.06 3.66 -5.72
C CYS A 55 -5.63 3.76 -5.18
N VAL A 56 -5.48 4.03 -3.88
CA VAL A 56 -4.18 4.03 -3.21
C VAL A 56 -4.02 2.71 -2.47
N LEU A 57 -2.89 2.02 -2.71
CA LEU A 57 -2.58 0.75 -2.06
C LEU A 57 -1.33 0.89 -1.22
N PHE A 58 -1.28 0.29 -0.04
CA PHE A 58 -0.05 0.26 0.74
C PHE A 58 0.10 -1.01 1.56
N GLU A 59 1.34 -1.40 1.81
CA GLU A 59 1.70 -2.50 2.69
C GLU A 59 2.69 -2.02 3.74
N ARG A 60 2.49 -2.47 4.98
CA ARG A 60 3.46 -2.35 6.06
C ARG A 60 3.95 -3.73 6.48
N ASN A 61 5.11 -4.14 5.95
CA ASN A 61 5.84 -5.30 6.45
C ASN A 61 6.71 -4.90 7.66
N TYR A 62 6.07 -4.60 8.79
CA TYR A 62 6.75 -4.31 10.05
C TYR A 62 5.84 -4.65 11.23
N LYS A 63 6.33 -5.55 12.09
CA LYS A 63 5.54 -6.14 13.20
C LYS A 63 4.17 -6.64 12.73
N SER A 64 4.11 -7.17 11.52
CA SER A 64 2.92 -7.84 10.97
C SER A 64 3.12 -9.34 11.06
N GLN A 65 2.05 -10.08 11.34
CA GLN A 65 2.07 -11.55 11.28
C GLN A 65 1.42 -12.09 10.00
N HIS A 66 0.60 -11.29 9.31
CA HIS A 66 -0.10 -11.70 8.10
C HIS A 66 -0.13 -10.56 7.09
N LEU A 67 0.06 -10.90 5.82
CA LEU A 67 0.07 -9.96 4.71
C LEU A 67 -1.31 -9.30 4.59
N GLN A 68 -1.31 -7.98 4.77
CA GLN A 68 -2.47 -7.12 4.60
C GLN A 68 -2.10 -5.99 3.65
N LEU A 69 -2.47 -6.14 2.39
CA LEU A 69 -2.38 -5.05 1.43
C LEU A 69 -3.63 -4.18 1.59
N GLN A 70 -3.45 -2.97 2.09
CA GLN A 70 -4.53 -2.03 2.34
C GLN A 70 -4.88 -1.32 1.03
N VAL A 71 -6.17 -1.12 0.77
CA VAL A 71 -6.66 -0.45 -0.43
C VAL A 71 -7.67 0.61 -0.01
N VAL A 72 -7.30 1.86 -0.22
CA VAL A 72 -8.05 3.04 0.21
C VAL A 72 -8.48 3.85 -1.01
N PRO A 73 -9.78 4.00 -1.24
CA PRO A 73 -10.26 4.92 -2.26
C PRO A 73 -10.16 6.37 -1.78
N VAL A 74 -9.68 7.26 -2.65
CA VAL A 74 -9.56 8.70 -2.40
C VAL A 74 -10.34 9.47 -3.48
N PRO A 75 -11.31 10.34 -3.13
CA PRO A 75 -12.12 11.06 -4.13
C PRO A 75 -11.29 11.89 -5.11
N LEU A 76 -11.69 11.89 -6.40
CA LEU A 76 -10.96 12.61 -7.45
C LEU A 76 -10.94 14.13 -7.26
N ASP A 77 -11.96 14.66 -6.59
CA ASP A 77 -12.26 16.08 -6.40
C ASP A 77 -11.61 16.72 -5.17
N ARG A 78 -10.96 15.92 -4.30
CA ARG A 78 -10.34 16.41 -3.05
C ARG A 78 -8.88 16.81 -3.19
N CYS A 79 -8.10 15.96 -3.86
CA CYS A 79 -6.65 16.14 -4.03
C CYS A 79 -6.21 15.51 -5.35
N THR A 80 -4.98 15.75 -5.78
CA THR A 80 -4.35 15.13 -6.95
C THR A 80 -3.50 13.93 -6.54
N THR A 81 -3.00 13.16 -7.50
CA THR A 81 -2.06 12.06 -7.21
C THR A 81 -0.75 12.60 -6.66
N GLU A 82 -0.33 13.76 -7.15
CA GLU A 82 0.85 14.51 -6.70
C GLU A 82 0.68 15.00 -5.26
N ASP A 83 -0.48 15.53 -4.88
CA ASP A 83 -0.75 15.94 -3.49
C ASP A 83 -0.63 14.75 -2.52
N ILE A 84 -1.16 13.58 -2.90
CA ILE A 84 -1.04 12.35 -2.09
C ILE A 84 0.43 11.95 -1.96
N LYS A 85 1.19 11.98 -3.07
CA LYS A 85 2.63 11.68 -3.09
C LYS A 85 3.41 12.63 -2.19
N GLU A 86 3.10 13.92 -2.24
CA GLU A 86 3.70 14.95 -1.40
C GLU A 86 3.37 14.71 0.08
N ALA A 87 2.10 14.42 0.42
CA ALA A 87 1.69 14.11 1.79
C ALA A 87 2.47 12.93 2.39
N PHE A 88 2.65 11.85 1.62
CA PHE A 88 3.50 10.72 2.03
C PHE A 88 4.95 11.15 2.26
N THR A 89 5.49 11.97 1.36
CA THR A 89 6.89 12.42 1.41
C THR A 89 7.14 13.33 2.61
N VAL A 90 6.29 14.33 2.83
CA VAL A 90 6.39 15.30 3.93
C VAL A 90 6.26 14.59 5.27
N GLN A 91 5.22 13.78 5.47
CA GLN A 91 5.04 13.07 6.75
C GLN A 91 6.14 12.03 7.01
N ALA A 92 6.71 11.41 5.96
CA ALA A 92 7.87 10.56 6.12
C ALA A 92 9.09 11.36 6.61
N GLN A 93 9.36 12.52 6.01
CA GLN A 93 10.48 13.39 6.38
C GLN A 93 10.37 13.90 7.82
N GLU A 94 9.17 14.27 8.29
CA GLU A 94 8.92 14.65 9.69
C GLU A 94 9.31 13.55 10.68
N GLN A 95 9.18 12.29 10.27
CA GLN A 95 9.56 11.11 11.04
C GLN A 95 11.01 10.64 10.76
N GLN A 96 11.79 11.43 10.02
CA GLN A 96 13.16 11.09 9.57
C GLN A 96 13.23 9.80 8.74
N MET A 97 12.22 9.59 7.89
CA MET A 97 12.14 8.50 6.92
C MET A 97 12.23 9.10 5.51
N GLU A 98 13.01 8.46 4.64
CA GLU A 98 13.16 8.90 3.25
C GLU A 98 12.50 7.86 2.33
N LEU A 99 11.31 8.18 1.84
CA LEU A 99 10.62 7.35 0.87
C LEU A 99 11.29 7.51 -0.50
N MET A 100 11.77 6.40 -1.05
CA MET A 100 12.36 6.36 -2.38
C MET A 100 11.30 6.01 -3.41
N GLU A 101 11.23 6.77 -4.49
CA GLU A 101 10.44 6.39 -5.65
C GLU A 101 11.12 5.21 -6.36
N ILE A 102 10.33 4.17 -6.67
CA ILE A 102 10.80 3.00 -7.40
C ILE A 102 10.00 2.85 -8.69
N PRO A 103 10.62 2.33 -9.78
CA PRO A 103 9.90 2.07 -11.03
C PRO A 103 8.66 1.19 -10.80
N GLN A 104 7.58 1.47 -11.53
CA GLN A 104 6.29 0.76 -11.43
C GLN A 104 6.44 -0.77 -11.53
N HIS A 105 7.34 -1.25 -12.40
CA HIS A 105 7.57 -2.67 -12.64
C HIS A 105 8.63 -3.30 -11.72
N THR A 106 9.10 -2.58 -10.69
CA THR A 106 10.05 -3.12 -9.73
C THR A 106 9.44 -4.31 -9.00
N ASP A 107 10.12 -5.44 -9.05
CA ASP A 107 9.83 -6.57 -8.19
C ASP A 107 10.34 -6.25 -6.79
N LEU A 108 9.42 -6.11 -5.83
CA LEU A 108 9.76 -5.80 -4.44
C LEU A 108 10.74 -6.80 -3.83
N LYS A 109 10.76 -8.06 -4.31
CA LYS A 109 11.71 -9.08 -3.82
C LYS A 109 13.17 -8.73 -4.12
N GLN A 110 13.43 -7.96 -5.18
CA GLN A 110 14.78 -7.56 -5.57
C GLN A 110 15.35 -6.48 -4.65
N ILE A 111 14.50 -5.62 -4.10
CA ILE A 111 14.90 -4.50 -3.23
C ILE A 111 14.66 -4.80 -1.74
N ALA A 112 13.79 -5.75 -1.42
CA ALA A 112 13.47 -6.22 -0.09
C ALA A 112 13.45 -7.76 -0.05
N PRO A 113 14.61 -8.41 0.16
CA PRO A 113 14.66 -9.84 0.38
C PRO A 113 13.75 -10.27 1.55
N PRO A 114 13.19 -11.48 1.53
CA PRO A 114 12.36 -12.00 2.62
C PRO A 114 12.96 -11.76 4.01
N GLY A 115 12.13 -11.36 4.97
CA GLY A 115 12.57 -10.95 6.31
C GLY A 115 13.06 -9.50 6.42
N THR A 116 13.17 -8.76 5.31
CA THR A 116 13.47 -7.32 5.34
C THR A 116 12.20 -6.53 5.66
N PRO A 117 12.15 -5.78 6.77
CA PRO A 117 10.98 -4.95 7.06
C PRO A 117 10.92 -3.74 6.12
N TYR A 118 9.73 -3.42 5.63
CA TYR A 118 9.52 -2.29 4.72
C TYR A 118 8.12 -1.69 4.83
N PHE A 119 8.00 -0.49 4.27
CA PHE A 119 6.74 0.11 3.92
C PHE A 119 6.76 0.44 2.42
N TYR A 120 5.65 0.21 1.73
CA TYR A 120 5.48 0.76 0.39
C TYR A 120 4.05 1.24 0.18
N VAL A 121 3.92 2.24 -0.68
CA VAL A 121 2.65 2.72 -1.21
C VAL A 121 2.71 2.72 -2.73
N GLU A 122 1.60 2.39 -3.36
CA GLU A 122 1.37 2.36 -4.80
C GLU A 122 0.19 3.28 -5.10
N LEU A 123 0.44 4.30 -5.91
CA LEU A 123 -0.53 5.33 -6.29
C LEU A 123 -1.37 4.87 -7.49
N ASP A 124 -2.42 5.62 -7.84
CA ASP A 124 -3.29 5.31 -8.97
C ASP A 124 -2.62 5.55 -10.33
N SER A 125 -1.57 6.38 -10.38
CA SER A 125 -0.65 6.52 -11.51
C SER A 125 0.20 5.27 -11.74
N GLY A 126 0.33 4.40 -10.73
CA GLY A 126 1.23 3.24 -10.73
C GLY A 126 2.62 3.54 -10.16
N GLU A 127 2.92 4.80 -9.84
CA GLU A 127 4.12 5.16 -9.08
C GLU A 127 4.13 4.47 -7.72
N LYS A 128 5.32 4.10 -7.27
CA LYS A 128 5.53 3.42 -6.00
C LYS A 128 6.54 4.19 -5.17
N LEU A 129 6.22 4.41 -3.91
CA LEU A 129 7.16 4.90 -2.91
C LEU A 129 7.50 3.75 -1.97
N PHE A 130 8.78 3.62 -1.62
CA PHE A 130 9.30 2.51 -0.83
C PHE A 130 10.25 3.01 0.25
N TYR A 131 10.12 2.43 1.45
CA TYR A 131 11.04 2.67 2.56
C TYR A 131 11.45 1.35 3.19
N ARG A 132 12.76 1.10 3.24
CA ARG A 132 13.33 -0.01 4.02
C ARG A 132 13.41 0.40 5.48
N ILE A 133 12.70 -0.31 6.34
CA ILE A 133 12.61 0.03 7.76
C ILE A 133 13.85 -0.47 8.49
N GLN A 134 14.63 0.47 9.04
CA GLN A 134 15.86 0.18 9.78
C GLN A 134 15.68 0.23 11.31
N LYS A 135 14.75 1.07 11.78
CA LYS A 135 14.51 1.35 13.20
C LYS A 135 13.02 1.23 13.55
N HIS A 136 12.56 2.04 14.49
CA HIS A 136 11.14 2.20 14.75
C HIS A 136 10.40 2.68 13.49
N PHE A 137 9.19 2.16 13.27
CA PHE A 137 8.28 2.61 12.21
C PHE A 137 6.86 2.76 12.78
N PRO A 138 6.18 3.89 12.52
CA PRO A 138 4.82 4.10 13.01
C PRO A 138 3.85 3.10 12.40
N LEU A 139 3.17 2.33 13.24
CA LEU A 139 2.29 1.25 12.76
C LEU A 139 1.14 1.79 11.90
N GLN A 140 0.67 3.01 12.16
CA GLN A 140 -0.46 3.59 11.43
C GLN A 140 -0.05 4.53 10.30
N PHE A 141 1.24 4.65 9.97
CA PHE A 141 1.78 5.64 9.03
C PHE A 141 0.92 5.84 7.77
N GLY A 142 0.74 4.80 6.94
CA GLY A 142 -0.03 4.94 5.70
C GLY A 142 -1.49 5.31 5.90
N ARG A 143 -2.05 5.02 7.09
CA ARG A 143 -3.42 5.38 7.44
C ARG A 143 -3.52 6.81 7.97
N GLU A 144 -2.50 7.27 8.71
CA GLU A 144 -2.38 8.64 9.22
C GLU A 144 -2.20 9.61 8.05
N VAL A 145 -1.34 9.29 7.08
CA VAL A 145 -1.16 10.09 5.86
C VAL A 145 -2.47 10.22 5.09
N LEU A 146 -3.18 9.12 4.85
CA LEU A 146 -4.44 9.16 4.10
C LEU A 146 -5.64 9.72 4.91
N ALA A 147 -5.44 10.07 6.18
CA ALA A 147 -6.46 10.70 7.01
C ALA A 147 -6.21 12.21 7.19
N SER A 148 -5.02 12.72 6.85
CA SER A 148 -4.74 14.16 6.87
C SER A 148 -5.27 14.90 5.64
N GLU A 149 -5.58 14.16 4.57
CA GLU A 149 -6.09 14.66 3.28
C GLU A 149 -7.61 14.50 3.10
#